data_AF-A0AAV1CH54-F1
#
_entry.id   AF-A0AAV1CH54-F1
#
_cell.length_a   1.000
_cell.length_b   1.000
_cell.length_c   1.000
_cell.angle_alpha   90.00
_cell.angle_beta   90.00
_cell.angle_gamma   90.00
#
_symmetry.space_group_name_H-M   'P 1'
#
loop_
_entity.id
_entity.type
_entity.pdbx_description
1 polymer ?
#
loop_
_entity_poly.entity_id
_entity_poly.type
_entity_poly.pdbx_seq_one_letter_code
_entity_poly.pdbx_strand_id
1 'polypeptide(L)'
;MDLLLVPYWADRELDVIQWPPFLLASKIPIAVDMAKDSNGKDRELKKRISADNYMSFAVSECYKSFRNIIMFLVRGDREKEVIEYIFLEVDKHIEAGDIANEYKLSALPGLYDLFIKLIKFLLENKQEDRDQVVILFQDMLEVVTRDIMMEDHISSLVDSIHGNSGHEGMIPLDQQYQLFASAEPSNFQLLNQKLGKRSILTPYYTEEVLFSLHDLEVPNEDGVSILFYLQKIFPDEWTNFLERVKCNNEEELRGSDELEEQMRLWASYRGQTLTKTVRGMMYYRKALELQAFLDMAKDEGD
;
A
#
# COMPACT_ATOMS: atom_id res chain seq x y z
N MET A 1 3.91 -3.91 19.09
CA MET A 1 4.94 -2.93 18.72
C MET A 1 5.66 -3.39 17.46
N ASP A 2 4.93 -3.72 16.39
CA ASP A 2 5.51 -4.13 15.10
C ASP A 2 5.46 -2.99 14.05
N LEU A 3 4.93 -1.82 14.42
CA LEU A 3 4.87 -0.61 13.57
C LEU A 3 6.24 0.03 13.35
N LEU A 4 7.15 -0.11 14.31
CA LEU A 4 8.42 0.61 14.37
C LEU A 4 9.59 -0.25 13.89
N LEU A 5 9.31 -1.20 13.01
CA LEU A 5 10.37 -2.00 12.40
C LEU A 5 11.13 -1.08 11.42
N VAL A 6 12.43 -0.87 11.69
CA VAL A 6 13.36 -0.27 10.73
C VAL A 6 13.20 -0.94 9.36
N PRO A 7 13.38 -0.23 8.24
CA PRO A 7 13.25 -0.82 6.91
C PRO A 7 14.03 -2.14 6.84
N TYR A 8 13.32 -3.23 6.58
CA TYR A 8 13.85 -4.58 6.77
C TYR A 8 13.56 -5.45 5.54
N TRP A 9 14.42 -6.44 5.30
CA TRP A 9 14.26 -7.48 4.29
C TRP A 9 13.69 -8.75 4.96
N ALA A 10 12.40 -8.83 5.32
CA ALA A 10 11.89 -10.09 5.89
C ALA A 10 11.52 -11.08 4.80
N ASP A 11 10.95 -10.59 3.70
CA ASP A 11 10.70 -11.45 2.54
C ASP A 11 11.78 -11.21 1.49
N ARG A 12 12.78 -12.12 1.48
CA ARG A 12 13.84 -12.11 0.46
C ARG A 12 13.29 -12.37 -0.95
N GLU A 13 12.06 -12.86 -1.09
CA GLU A 13 11.42 -13.10 -2.38
C GLU A 13 10.78 -11.82 -2.97
N LEU A 14 10.55 -10.77 -2.17
CA LEU A 14 9.96 -9.53 -2.67
C LEU A 14 10.99 -8.62 -3.36
N ASP A 15 12.29 -8.75 -3.06
CA ASP A 15 13.36 -7.88 -3.58
C ASP A 15 12.99 -6.38 -3.51
N VAL A 16 12.36 -5.98 -2.39
CA VAL A 16 12.03 -4.58 -2.07
C VAL A 16 12.26 -4.35 -0.60
N ILE A 17 12.71 -3.14 -0.27
CA ILE A 17 12.80 -2.66 1.11
C ILE A 17 11.37 -2.47 1.63
N GLN A 18 10.96 -3.29 2.60
CA GLN A 18 9.67 -3.14 3.26
C GLN A 18 9.76 -1.97 4.24
N TRP A 19 8.97 -0.93 4.00
CA TRP A 19 8.96 0.24 4.86
C TRP A 19 8.01 0.03 6.05
N PRO A 20 8.29 0.68 7.20
CA PRO A 20 7.40 0.62 8.35
C PRO A 20 5.93 0.91 7.97
N PRO A 21 4.95 0.07 8.36
CA PRO A 21 3.56 0.19 7.91
C PRO A 21 2.91 1.56 8.16
N PHE A 22 3.30 2.27 9.22
CA PHE A 22 2.76 3.61 9.50
C PHE A 22 3.17 4.66 8.45
N LEU A 23 4.32 4.52 7.77
CA LEU A 23 4.73 5.44 6.68
C LEU A 23 3.86 5.24 5.43
N LEU A 24 3.36 4.01 5.28
CA LEU A 24 2.62 3.56 4.12
C LEU A 24 1.11 3.58 4.37
N ALA A 25 0.68 3.88 5.61
CA ALA A 25 -0.71 3.99 5.99
C ALA A 25 -1.45 4.98 5.08
N SER A 26 -2.62 4.56 4.60
CA SER A 26 -3.48 5.30 3.66
C SER A 26 -2.88 5.57 2.28
N LYS A 27 -1.62 5.21 1.99
CA LYS A 27 -0.99 5.46 0.68
C LYS A 27 -1.59 4.60 -0.43
N ILE A 28 -1.98 3.36 -0.13
CA ILE A 28 -2.58 2.45 -1.11
C ILE A 28 -3.98 2.93 -1.54
N PRO A 29 -4.95 3.18 -0.63
CA PRO A 29 -6.24 3.75 -1.02
C PRO A 29 -6.11 5.03 -1.85
N ILE A 30 -5.24 5.95 -1.43
CA ILE A 30 -4.99 7.21 -2.16
C ILE A 30 -4.42 6.93 -3.56
N ALA A 31 -3.49 5.97 -3.70
CA ALA A 31 -2.94 5.59 -5.00
C ALA A 31 -3.99 4.98 -5.93
N VAL A 32 -4.88 4.15 -5.38
CA VAL A 32 -5.99 3.54 -6.13
C VAL A 32 -6.96 4.62 -6.63
N ASP A 33 -7.31 5.61 -5.79
CA ASP A 33 -8.14 6.74 -6.21
C ASP A 33 -7.45 7.60 -7.29
N MET A 34 -6.15 7.86 -7.14
CA MET A 34 -5.38 8.58 -8.18
C MET A 34 -5.36 7.82 -9.51
N ALA A 35 -5.25 6.49 -9.47
CA ALA A 35 -5.26 5.63 -10.66
C ALA A 35 -6.64 5.64 -11.35
N LYS A 36 -7.72 5.60 -10.56
CA LYS A 36 -9.10 5.70 -11.06
C LYS A 36 -9.33 6.97 -11.88
N ASP A 37 -8.83 8.11 -11.41
CA ASP A 37 -9.01 9.42 -12.04
C ASP A 37 -7.98 9.74 -13.13
N SER A 38 -7.08 8.80 -13.44
CA SER A 38 -5.95 9.02 -14.36
C SER A 38 -6.37 9.16 -15.84
N ASN A 39 -7.49 8.54 -16.25
CA ASN A 39 -8.04 8.61 -17.62
C ASN A 39 -6.98 8.48 -18.74
N GLY A 40 -6.03 7.54 -18.62
CA GLY A 40 -4.96 7.32 -19.63
C GLY A 40 -3.75 8.26 -19.52
N LYS A 41 -3.69 9.13 -18.51
CA LYS A 41 -2.55 10.06 -18.35
C LYS A 41 -1.43 9.46 -17.52
N ASP A 42 -0.73 8.45 -18.05
CA ASP A 42 0.39 7.76 -17.39
C ASP A 42 1.45 8.70 -16.82
N ARG A 43 1.86 9.70 -17.61
CA ARG A 43 2.91 10.65 -17.19
C ARG A 43 2.48 11.47 -15.98
N GLU A 44 1.20 11.84 -15.90
CA GLU A 44 0.66 12.60 -14.78
C GLU A 44 0.49 11.72 -13.55
N LEU A 45 -0.04 10.50 -13.73
CA LEU A 45 -0.19 9.51 -12.67
C LEU A 45 1.17 9.15 -12.05
N LYS A 46 2.17 8.82 -12.88
CA LYS A 46 3.53 8.52 -12.44
C LYS A 46 4.16 9.70 -11.71
N LYS A 47 3.95 10.93 -12.18
CA LYS A 47 4.44 12.14 -11.49
C LYS A 47 3.78 12.32 -10.12
N ARG A 48 2.48 12.07 -9.98
CA ARG A 48 1.75 12.18 -8.71
C ARG A 48 2.19 11.11 -7.71
N ILE A 49 2.35 9.86 -8.15
CA ILE A 49 2.85 8.76 -7.32
C ILE A 49 4.30 9.02 -6.89
N SER A 50 5.15 9.49 -7.80
CA SER A 50 6.55 9.79 -7.51
C SER A 50 6.78 11.09 -6.73
N ALA A 51 5.75 11.91 -6.51
CA ALA A 51 5.87 13.11 -5.68
C ALA A 51 6.11 12.78 -4.21
N ASP A 52 5.58 11.65 -3.75
CA ASP A 52 5.84 11.09 -2.42
C ASP A 52 6.63 9.79 -2.56
N ASN A 53 7.90 9.82 -2.17
CA ASN A 53 8.77 8.64 -2.22
C ASN A 53 8.17 7.45 -1.44
N TYR A 54 7.44 7.68 -0.36
CA TYR A 54 6.82 6.59 0.40
C TYR A 54 5.61 5.99 -0.32
N MET A 55 4.92 6.78 -1.15
CA MET A 55 3.80 6.32 -1.94
C MET A 55 4.26 5.38 -3.06
N SER A 56 5.34 5.71 -3.77
CA SER A 56 5.91 4.81 -4.78
C SER A 56 6.41 3.50 -4.18
N PHE A 57 7.05 3.54 -3.00
CA PHE A 57 7.43 2.33 -2.27
C PHE A 57 6.22 1.51 -1.81
N ALA A 58 5.17 2.17 -1.27
CA ALA A 58 3.94 1.48 -0.86
C ALA A 58 3.30 0.74 -2.04
N VAL A 59 3.13 1.42 -3.19
CA VAL A 59 2.54 0.83 -4.39
C VAL A 59 3.36 -0.35 -4.89
N SER A 60 4.68 -0.21 -4.94
CA SER A 60 5.58 -1.30 -5.37
C SER A 60 5.54 -2.50 -4.43
N GLU A 61 5.60 -2.27 -3.11
CA GLU A 61 5.50 -3.33 -2.10
C GLU A 61 4.14 -4.04 -2.17
N CYS A 62 3.06 -3.28 -2.31
CA CYS A 62 1.70 -3.81 -2.40
C CYS A 62 1.53 -4.71 -3.63
N TYR A 63 2.00 -4.26 -4.80
CA TYR A 63 1.92 -5.03 -6.04
C TYR A 63 2.67 -6.37 -5.95
N LYS A 64 3.92 -6.34 -5.46
CA LYS A 64 4.71 -7.56 -5.30
C LYS A 64 4.16 -8.49 -4.22
N SER A 65 3.68 -7.93 -3.11
CA SER A 65 3.03 -8.71 -2.05
C SER A 65 1.76 -9.40 -2.55
N PHE A 66 0.95 -8.68 -3.33
CA PHE A 66 -0.24 -9.21 -3.98
C PHE A 66 0.13 -10.41 -4.87
N ARG A 67 1.10 -10.25 -5.77
CA ARG A 67 1.61 -11.34 -6.62
C ARG A 67 2.03 -12.57 -5.81
N ASN A 68 2.84 -12.38 -4.77
CA ASN A 68 3.32 -13.47 -3.93
C ASN A 68 2.18 -14.20 -3.20
N ILE A 69 1.19 -13.47 -2.67
CA ILE A 69 0.03 -14.05 -1.99
C ILE A 69 -0.77 -14.93 -2.95
N ILE A 70 -1.10 -14.39 -4.12
CA ILE A 70 -1.88 -15.08 -5.13
C ILE A 70 -1.15 -16.36 -5.58
N MET A 71 0.15 -16.27 -5.91
CA MET A 71 0.97 -17.43 -6.31
C MET A 71 1.09 -18.51 -5.23
N PHE A 72 1.05 -18.11 -3.95
CA PHE A 72 1.14 -19.05 -2.84
C PHE A 72 -0.19 -19.75 -2.55
N LEU A 73 -1.31 -19.05 -2.76
CA LEU A 73 -2.65 -19.58 -2.51
C LEU A 73 -3.11 -20.53 -3.62
N VAL A 74 -2.71 -20.26 -4.87
CA VAL A 74 -3.07 -21.08 -6.02
C VAL A 74 -2.11 -22.27 -6.12
N ARG A 75 -2.65 -23.49 -6.16
CA ARG A 75 -1.84 -24.73 -6.25
C ARG A 75 -1.73 -25.31 -7.65
N GLY A 76 -2.80 -25.23 -8.43
CA GLY A 76 -2.85 -25.86 -9.75
C GLY A 76 -1.88 -25.22 -10.73
N ASP A 77 -1.14 -26.07 -11.47
CA ASP A 77 -0.05 -25.63 -12.34
C ASP A 77 -0.58 -24.78 -13.51
N ARG A 78 -1.75 -25.14 -14.06
CA ARG A 78 -2.40 -24.36 -15.12
C ARG A 78 -2.79 -22.97 -14.65
N GLU A 79 -3.25 -22.87 -13.42
CA GLU A 79 -3.74 -21.61 -12.87
C GLU A 79 -2.59 -20.69 -12.49
N LYS A 80 -1.47 -21.27 -12.04
CA LYS A 80 -0.22 -20.52 -11.89
C LYS A 80 0.29 -19.99 -13.22
N GLU A 81 0.29 -20.78 -14.29
CA GLU A 81 0.69 -20.33 -15.64
C GLU A 81 -0.14 -19.13 -16.11
N VAL A 82 -1.47 -19.18 -15.92
CA VAL A 82 -2.39 -18.07 -16.24
C VAL A 82 -2.05 -16.82 -15.43
N ILE A 83 -1.86 -16.96 -14.11
CA ILE A 83 -1.54 -15.85 -13.22
C ILE A 83 -0.16 -15.26 -13.55
N GLU A 84 0.83 -16.10 -13.84
CA GLU A 84 2.18 -15.68 -14.25
C GLU A 84 2.13 -14.87 -15.53
N TYR A 85 1.35 -15.31 -16.51
CA TYR A 85 1.14 -14.58 -17.76
C TYR A 85 0.51 -13.21 -17.53
N ILE A 86 -0.55 -13.12 -16.70
CA ILE A 86 -1.21 -11.85 -16.39
C ILE A 86 -0.21 -10.86 -15.76
N PHE A 87 0.55 -11.30 -14.76
CA PHE A 87 1.55 -10.43 -14.14
C PHE A 87 2.67 -10.05 -15.10
N LEU A 88 3.10 -10.95 -15.98
CA LEU A 88 4.13 -10.67 -16.98
C LEU A 88 3.69 -9.57 -17.95
N GLU A 89 2.45 -9.62 -18.44
CA GLU A 89 1.92 -8.60 -19.35
C GLU A 89 1.78 -7.25 -18.63
N VAL A 90 1.32 -7.26 -17.38
CA VAL A 90 1.27 -6.04 -16.55
C VAL A 90 2.67 -5.46 -16.33
N ASP A 91 3.67 -6.28 -15.99
CA ASP A 91 5.05 -5.84 -15.78
C ASP A 91 5.63 -5.16 -17.03
N LYS A 92 5.39 -5.73 -18.22
CA LYS A 92 5.81 -5.16 -19.50
C LYS A 92 5.24 -3.75 -19.72
N HIS A 93 3.98 -3.51 -19.40
CA HIS A 93 3.34 -2.20 -19.54
C HIS A 93 3.74 -1.22 -18.42
N ILE A 94 4.08 -1.72 -17.23
CA ILE A 94 4.69 -0.90 -16.17
C ILE A 94 6.07 -0.39 -16.63
N GLU A 95 6.89 -1.25 -17.24
CA GLU A 95 8.21 -0.89 -17.76
C GLU A 95 8.14 0.07 -18.94
N ALA A 96 7.20 -0.16 -19.87
CA ALA A 96 6.92 0.75 -20.99
C ALA A 96 6.34 2.09 -20.51
N GLY A 97 5.64 2.10 -19.37
CA GLY A 97 5.05 3.29 -18.77
C GLY A 97 3.75 3.73 -19.45
N ASP A 98 3.00 2.80 -20.03
CA ASP A 98 1.75 3.01 -20.76
C ASP A 98 0.54 2.29 -20.12
N ILE A 99 0.69 1.84 -18.87
CA ILE A 99 -0.32 1.04 -18.15
C ILE A 99 -1.72 1.68 -18.11
N ALA A 100 -1.83 3.00 -17.97
CA ALA A 100 -3.12 3.68 -17.92
C ALA A 100 -3.79 3.79 -19.30
N ASN A 101 -3.02 3.66 -20.40
CA ASN A 101 -3.56 3.60 -21.76
C ASN A 101 -4.06 2.19 -22.10
N GLU A 102 -3.30 1.17 -21.70
CA GLU A 102 -3.55 -0.22 -22.07
C GLU A 102 -4.52 -0.91 -21.11
N TYR A 103 -4.59 -0.46 -19.85
CA TYR A 103 -5.50 -1.01 -18.84
C TYR A 103 -6.48 0.03 -18.30
N LYS A 104 -7.72 -0.41 -18.09
CA LYS A 104 -8.79 0.42 -17.54
C LYS A 104 -8.67 0.52 -16.01
N LEU A 105 -7.82 1.43 -15.55
CA LEU A 105 -7.57 1.68 -14.12
C LEU A 105 -8.80 2.18 -13.34
N SER A 106 -9.88 2.60 -14.01
CA SER A 106 -11.15 2.95 -13.35
C SER A 106 -11.82 1.77 -12.63
N ALA A 107 -11.51 0.52 -13.01
CA ALA A 107 -12.01 -0.69 -12.35
C ALA A 107 -11.08 -1.19 -11.22
N LEU A 108 -9.88 -0.61 -11.06
CA LEU A 108 -8.92 -0.97 -10.02
C LEU A 108 -9.47 -0.88 -8.58
N PRO A 109 -10.33 0.10 -8.21
CA PRO A 109 -10.95 0.13 -6.89
C PRO A 109 -11.78 -1.13 -6.58
N GLY A 110 -12.47 -1.68 -7.58
CA GLY A 110 -13.26 -2.90 -7.41
C GLY A 110 -12.37 -4.10 -7.10
N LEU A 111 -11.24 -4.24 -7.81
CA LEU A 111 -10.25 -5.26 -7.53
C LEU A 111 -9.62 -5.10 -6.13
N TYR A 112 -9.34 -3.85 -5.72
CA TYR A 112 -8.81 -3.54 -4.41
C TYR A 112 -9.77 -3.94 -3.27
N ASP A 113 -11.07 -3.69 -3.43
CA ASP A 113 -12.09 -4.09 -2.45
C ASP A 113 -12.18 -5.62 -2.31
N LEU A 114 -12.12 -6.36 -3.43
CA LEU A 114 -12.06 -7.83 -3.40
C LEU A 114 -10.79 -8.31 -2.70
N PHE A 115 -9.65 -7.66 -2.95
CA PHE A 115 -8.42 -8.02 -2.28
C PHE A 115 -8.46 -7.76 -0.77
N ILE A 116 -9.06 -6.66 -0.31
CA ILE A 116 -9.28 -6.44 1.13
C ILE A 116 -10.13 -7.57 1.73
N LYS A 117 -11.19 -8.00 1.03
CA LYS A 117 -11.99 -9.15 1.49
C LYS A 117 -11.14 -10.41 1.59
N LEU A 118 -10.25 -10.66 0.63
CA LEU A 118 -9.34 -11.81 0.64
C LEU A 118 -8.45 -11.76 1.88
N ILE A 119 -7.80 -10.62 2.13
CA ILE A 119 -6.96 -10.44 3.31
C ILE A 119 -7.75 -10.69 4.60
N LYS A 120 -9.00 -10.21 4.71
CA LYS A 120 -9.85 -10.47 5.88
C LYS A 120 -10.09 -11.97 6.09
N PHE A 121 -10.45 -12.71 5.04
CA PHE A 121 -10.61 -14.17 5.13
C PHE A 121 -9.32 -14.88 5.53
N LEU A 122 -8.19 -14.45 4.97
CA LEU A 122 -6.87 -14.99 5.32
C LEU A 122 -6.51 -14.74 6.79
N LEU A 123 -6.88 -13.59 7.35
CA LEU A 123 -6.63 -13.24 8.75
C LEU A 123 -7.55 -14.00 9.72
N GLU A 124 -8.83 -14.15 9.39
CA GLU A 124 -9.78 -14.90 10.21
C GLU A 124 -9.48 -16.40 10.18
N ASN A 125 -8.94 -16.91 9.06
CA ASN A 125 -8.46 -18.28 8.86
C ASN A 125 -9.47 -19.36 9.29
N LYS A 126 -10.76 -19.15 9.00
CA LYS A 126 -11.80 -20.14 9.28
C LYS A 126 -11.84 -21.17 8.16
N GLN A 127 -11.95 -22.44 8.53
CA GLN A 127 -12.02 -23.55 7.57
C GLN A 127 -13.29 -23.51 6.70
N GLU A 128 -14.34 -22.86 7.19
CA GLU A 128 -15.65 -22.73 6.54
C GLU A 128 -15.63 -21.71 5.39
N ASP A 129 -14.63 -20.83 5.35
CA ASP A 129 -14.54 -19.76 4.34
C ASP A 129 -13.83 -20.21 3.04
N ARG A 130 -13.43 -21.49 2.92
CA ARG A 130 -12.70 -21.99 1.74
C ARG A 130 -13.45 -21.72 0.44
N ASP A 131 -14.72 -22.09 0.38
CA ASP A 131 -15.53 -21.93 -0.83
C ASP A 131 -15.70 -20.45 -1.18
N GLN A 132 -15.77 -19.58 -0.16
CA GLN A 132 -15.85 -18.13 -0.35
C GLN A 132 -14.54 -17.57 -0.90
N VAL A 133 -13.39 -18.07 -0.45
CA VAL A 133 -12.08 -17.67 -1.00
C VAL A 133 -11.97 -18.06 -2.47
N VAL A 134 -12.42 -19.27 -2.83
CA VAL A 134 -12.45 -19.73 -4.22
C VAL A 134 -13.31 -18.84 -5.11
N ILE A 135 -14.53 -18.51 -4.67
CA ILE A 135 -15.42 -17.58 -5.37
C ILE A 135 -14.75 -16.20 -5.51
N LEU A 136 -14.10 -15.73 -4.45
CA LEU A 136 -13.43 -14.44 -4.46
C LEU A 136 -12.26 -14.39 -5.46
N PHE A 137 -11.51 -15.46 -5.62
CA PHE A 137 -10.48 -15.57 -6.67
C PHE A 137 -11.09 -15.53 -8.08
N GLN A 138 -12.24 -16.17 -8.28
CA GLN A 138 -12.98 -16.12 -9.55
C GLN A 138 -13.46 -14.70 -9.84
N ASP A 139 -14.07 -14.03 -8.85
CA ASP A 139 -14.51 -12.63 -8.97
C ASP A 139 -13.33 -11.70 -9.31
N MET A 140 -12.17 -11.91 -8.65
CA MET A 140 -10.97 -11.12 -8.92
C MET A 140 -10.44 -11.34 -10.35
N LEU A 141 -10.41 -12.59 -10.82
CA LEU A 141 -10.01 -12.90 -12.19
C LEU A 141 -10.99 -12.32 -13.21
N GLU A 142 -12.29 -12.34 -12.91
CA GLU A 142 -13.32 -11.74 -13.75
C GLU A 142 -13.12 -10.22 -13.87
N VAL A 143 -12.92 -9.52 -12.75
CA VAL A 143 -12.65 -8.07 -12.75
C VAL A 143 -11.39 -7.75 -13.54
N VAL A 144 -10.31 -8.53 -13.36
CA VAL A 144 -9.06 -8.32 -14.11
C VAL A 144 -9.32 -8.50 -15.61
N THR A 145 -9.88 -9.63 -16.01
CA THR A 145 -10.01 -9.98 -17.43
C THR A 145 -11.08 -9.18 -18.18
N ARG A 146 -12.20 -8.83 -17.53
CA ARG A 146 -13.34 -8.17 -18.20
C ARG A 146 -13.34 -6.65 -18.03
N ASP A 147 -12.94 -6.17 -16.85
CA ASP A 147 -13.11 -4.76 -16.48
C ASP A 147 -11.80 -3.97 -16.54
N ILE A 148 -10.64 -4.64 -16.40
CA ILE A 148 -9.31 -4.00 -16.39
C ILE A 148 -8.56 -4.25 -17.71
N MET A 149 -8.50 -5.49 -18.20
CA MET A 149 -7.83 -5.85 -19.46
C MET A 149 -8.71 -5.50 -20.67
N MET A 150 -8.10 -4.96 -21.72
CA MET A 150 -8.75 -4.72 -23.01
C MET A 150 -8.80 -6.03 -23.83
N GLU A 151 -9.76 -6.13 -24.77
CA GLU A 151 -10.07 -7.37 -25.51
C GLU A 151 -8.85 -8.05 -26.17
N ASP A 152 -7.87 -7.27 -26.61
CA ASP A 152 -6.67 -7.78 -27.29
C ASP A 152 -5.81 -8.67 -26.37
N HIS A 153 -5.72 -8.38 -25.07
CA HIS A 153 -4.96 -9.19 -24.10
C HIS A 153 -5.71 -10.46 -23.67
N ILE A 154 -7.04 -10.48 -23.80
CA ILE A 154 -7.85 -11.67 -23.52
C ILE A 154 -7.60 -12.72 -24.61
N SER A 155 -7.42 -12.28 -25.86
CA SER A 155 -7.15 -13.19 -26.99
C SER A 155 -5.83 -13.96 -26.81
N SER A 156 -4.75 -13.28 -26.40
CA SER A 156 -3.45 -13.91 -26.16
C SER A 156 -3.44 -14.82 -24.92
N LEU A 157 -4.24 -14.49 -23.89
CA LEU A 157 -4.42 -15.37 -22.73
C LEU A 157 -5.12 -16.69 -23.13
N VAL A 158 -6.16 -16.61 -23.96
CA VAL A 158 -6.91 -17.79 -24.45
C VAL A 158 -6.05 -18.67 -25.34
N ASP A 159 -5.24 -18.05 -26.22
CA ASP A 159 -4.30 -18.75 -27.11
C ASP A 159 -3.16 -19.45 -26.36
N SER A 160 -2.72 -18.91 -25.23
CA SER A 160 -1.68 -19.53 -24.38
C SER A 160 -2.22 -20.71 -23.56
N ILE A 161 -3.47 -20.63 -23.09
CA ILE A 161 -4.15 -21.73 -22.38
C ILE A 161 -4.38 -22.93 -23.31
N HIS A 162 -4.56 -22.68 -24.61
CA HIS A 162 -4.76 -23.71 -25.62
C HIS A 162 -3.50 -23.89 -26.44
N GLY A 163 -2.52 -24.61 -25.90
CA GLY A 163 -1.31 -25.01 -26.62
C GLY A 163 -1.64 -25.58 -28.01
N ASN A 164 -1.52 -24.72 -29.03
CA ASN A 164 -1.53 -25.01 -30.45
C ASN A 164 -2.50 -26.11 -30.92
N SER A 165 -3.79 -26.04 -30.56
CA SER A 165 -4.82 -26.85 -31.20
C SER A 165 -5.90 -25.96 -31.80
N GLY A 166 -5.79 -25.71 -33.10
CA GLY A 166 -6.79 -25.01 -33.88
C GLY A 166 -8.12 -25.75 -33.85
N HIS A 167 -9.02 -25.31 -32.98
CA HIS A 167 -10.45 -25.49 -33.12
C HIS A 167 -11.17 -24.26 -32.57
N GLU A 168 -11.70 -23.45 -33.48
CA GLU A 168 -12.77 -22.48 -33.22
C GLU A 168 -13.93 -23.21 -32.55
N GLY A 169 -14.03 -23.12 -31.23
CA GLY A 169 -15.13 -23.64 -30.44
C GLY A 169 -15.21 -22.87 -29.13
N MET A 170 -16.34 -22.20 -28.89
CA MET A 170 -16.61 -21.50 -27.63
C MET A 170 -16.39 -22.45 -26.46
N ILE A 171 -15.51 -22.06 -25.53
CA ILE A 171 -15.33 -22.73 -24.25
C ILE A 171 -16.64 -22.57 -23.47
N PRO A 172 -17.31 -23.65 -23.03
CA PRO A 172 -18.45 -23.56 -22.15
C PRO A 172 -18.01 -22.93 -20.81
N LEU A 173 -18.81 -22.01 -20.26
CA LEU A 173 -18.59 -21.34 -18.97
C LEU A 173 -18.21 -22.33 -17.83
N ASP A 174 -18.67 -23.58 -17.93
CA ASP A 174 -18.38 -24.67 -17.00
C ASP A 174 -16.88 -25.02 -16.86
N GLN A 175 -16.03 -24.68 -17.83
CA GLN A 175 -14.57 -24.89 -17.74
C GLN A 175 -13.83 -23.78 -16.95
N GLN A 176 -14.38 -22.56 -16.87
CA GLN A 176 -13.86 -21.51 -15.96
C GLN A 176 -14.12 -21.86 -14.48
N TYR A 177 -15.19 -22.61 -14.19
CA TYR A 177 -15.60 -22.98 -12.84
C TYR A 177 -14.63 -23.91 -12.09
N GLN A 178 -13.65 -24.53 -12.77
CA GLN A 178 -12.71 -25.47 -12.14
C GLN A 178 -11.35 -24.87 -11.75
N LEU A 179 -11.07 -23.60 -12.10
CA LEU A 179 -9.75 -22.96 -11.97
C LEU A 179 -9.28 -22.66 -10.52
N PHE A 180 -10.04 -23.01 -9.49
CA PHE A 180 -9.65 -22.69 -8.10
C PHE A 180 -10.05 -23.75 -7.07
N ALA A 181 -10.42 -24.96 -7.50
CA ALA A 181 -10.98 -26.00 -6.63
C ALA A 181 -10.00 -26.60 -5.58
N SER A 182 -8.74 -26.16 -5.52
CA SER A 182 -7.66 -26.83 -4.77
C SER A 182 -6.99 -26.02 -3.64
N ALA A 183 -7.64 -24.98 -3.11
CA ALA A 183 -7.10 -24.21 -1.98
C ALA A 183 -7.14 -25.00 -0.66
N GLU A 184 -5.97 -25.36 -0.10
CA GLU A 184 -5.83 -26.08 1.17
C GLU A 184 -5.41 -25.16 2.36
N PRO A 185 -6.05 -25.29 3.54
CA PRO A 185 -5.78 -24.53 4.77
C PRO A 185 -4.42 -24.63 5.41
N SER A 186 -3.67 -25.69 5.11
CA SER A 186 -2.29 -25.85 5.54
C SER A 186 -1.44 -24.65 5.07
N ASN A 187 -1.77 -24.08 3.91
CA ASN A 187 -1.13 -22.89 3.36
C ASN A 187 -1.61 -21.61 4.07
N PHE A 188 -2.84 -21.51 4.54
CA PHE A 188 -3.37 -20.29 5.17
C PHE A 188 -2.66 -19.96 6.49
N GLN A 189 -2.26 -21.00 7.24
CA GLN A 189 -1.47 -20.83 8.46
C GLN A 189 0.00 -20.44 8.15
N LEU A 190 0.59 -21.00 7.09
CA LEU A 190 1.93 -20.63 6.63
C LEU A 190 1.95 -19.24 5.99
N LEU A 191 0.87 -18.85 5.29
CA LEU A 191 0.68 -17.51 4.74
C LEU A 191 0.46 -16.49 5.85
N ASN A 192 -0.28 -16.79 6.92
CA ASN A 192 -0.31 -15.96 8.13
C ASN A 192 1.06 -15.85 8.82
N GLN A 193 1.91 -16.86 8.71
CA GLN A 193 3.27 -16.83 9.24
C GLN A 193 4.23 -16.05 8.32
N LYS A 194 4.01 -16.08 7.00
CA LYS A 194 4.81 -15.42 5.95
C LYS A 194 4.40 -13.95 5.71
N LEU A 195 3.10 -13.65 5.68
CA LEU A 195 2.50 -12.32 5.85
C LEU A 195 2.66 -11.76 7.26
N GLY A 196 3.16 -12.61 8.17
CA GLY A 196 3.14 -12.43 9.62
C GLY A 196 3.32 -10.99 10.04
N LYS A 197 2.35 -10.49 10.77
CA LYS A 197 2.30 -9.23 11.52
C LYS A 197 2.95 -7.94 10.96
N ARG A 198 3.38 -7.90 9.71
CA ARG A 198 4.44 -6.97 9.29
C ARG A 198 4.38 -6.51 7.84
N SER A 199 3.44 -7.01 7.05
CA SER A 199 3.13 -6.49 5.70
C SER A 199 2.21 -5.27 5.79
N ILE A 200 2.35 -4.31 4.86
CA ILE A 200 1.42 -3.18 4.64
C ILE A 200 -0.06 -3.62 4.53
N LEU A 201 -0.28 -4.89 4.17
CA LEU A 201 -1.58 -5.50 3.95
C LEU A 201 -2.25 -5.98 5.23
N THR A 202 -1.50 -6.15 6.32
CA THR A 202 -2.13 -6.52 7.58
C THR A 202 -2.73 -5.24 8.18
N PRO A 203 -4.02 -5.22 8.57
CA PRO A 203 -4.67 -4.06 9.20
C PRO A 203 -4.09 -3.87 10.59
N TYR A 204 -2.89 -3.32 10.62
CA TYR A 204 -2.20 -2.87 11.80
C TYR A 204 -2.66 -1.45 12.05
N TYR A 205 -3.57 -1.36 13.01
CA TYR A 205 -3.80 -0.22 13.90
C TYR A 205 -4.90 0.76 13.52
N THR A 206 -5.85 0.81 14.45
CA THR A 206 -6.75 1.91 14.82
C THR A 206 -6.03 3.06 15.54
N GLU A 207 -4.69 3.04 15.61
CA GLU A 207 -3.90 4.04 16.33
C GLU A 207 -3.54 5.18 15.36
N GLU A 208 -4.11 6.36 15.59
CA GLU A 208 -3.89 7.50 14.72
C GLU A 208 -2.42 7.95 14.79
N VAL A 209 -1.77 8.05 13.63
CA VAL A 209 -0.33 8.42 13.49
C VAL A 209 -0.08 9.90 13.83
N LEU A 210 -1.13 10.71 13.82
CA LEU A 210 -1.16 12.12 14.20
C LEU A 210 -2.41 12.34 15.03
N PHE A 211 -2.35 13.24 16.02
CA PHE A 211 -3.56 13.65 16.72
C PHE A 211 -4.54 14.25 15.71
N SER A 212 -5.81 13.91 15.80
CA SER A 212 -6.86 14.70 15.18
C SER A 212 -6.97 16.06 15.86
N LEU A 213 -7.52 17.06 15.18
CA LEU A 213 -7.85 18.34 15.83
C LEU A 213 -8.76 18.14 17.04
N HIS A 214 -9.72 17.22 16.91
CA HIS A 214 -10.64 16.88 17.97
C HIS A 214 -9.89 16.41 19.22
N ASP A 215 -8.96 15.47 19.09
CA ASP A 215 -8.20 14.94 20.22
C ASP A 215 -7.30 16.01 20.89
N LEU A 216 -6.82 16.98 20.12
CA LEU A 216 -6.01 18.07 20.65
C LEU A 216 -6.79 19.02 21.56
N GLU A 217 -8.09 19.14 21.32
CA GLU A 217 -8.97 20.13 21.94
C GLU A 217 -9.88 19.55 23.01
N VAL A 218 -10.26 18.29 22.88
CA VAL A 218 -11.13 17.63 23.85
C VAL A 218 -10.44 17.64 25.20
N PRO A 219 -11.04 18.30 26.20
CA PRO A 219 -10.49 18.32 27.54
C PRO A 219 -10.63 16.94 28.18
N ASN A 220 -9.64 16.57 28.98
CA ASN A 220 -9.73 15.42 29.87
C ASN A 220 -10.68 15.69 31.06
N GLU A 221 -10.78 14.74 31.99
CA GLU A 221 -11.63 14.84 33.19
C GLU A 221 -11.35 16.09 34.05
N ASP A 222 -10.14 16.66 33.97
CA ASP A 222 -9.70 17.85 34.69
C ASP A 222 -9.90 19.16 33.89
N GLY A 223 -10.52 19.10 32.70
CA GLY A 223 -10.73 20.27 31.84
C GLY A 223 -9.51 20.66 31.01
N VAL A 224 -8.47 19.81 30.92
CA VAL A 224 -7.20 20.11 30.26
C VAL A 224 -7.11 19.42 28.91
N SER A 225 -6.90 20.18 27.84
CA SER A 225 -6.68 19.63 26.49
C SER A 225 -5.20 19.24 26.26
N ILE A 226 -4.96 18.32 25.32
CA ILE A 226 -3.61 17.88 24.97
C ILE A 226 -2.77 19.07 24.46
N LEU A 227 -3.35 19.92 23.62
CA LEU A 227 -2.65 21.09 23.09
C LEU A 227 -2.24 22.06 24.20
N PHE A 228 -3.17 22.37 25.12
CA PHE A 228 -2.88 23.24 26.26
C PHE A 228 -1.79 22.66 27.15
N TYR A 229 -1.85 21.36 27.44
CA TYR A 229 -0.83 20.67 28.22
C TYR A 229 0.56 20.79 27.56
N LEU A 230 0.66 20.50 26.26
CA LEU A 230 1.91 20.58 25.51
C LEU A 230 2.49 22.00 25.45
N GLN A 231 1.65 23.02 25.27
CA GLN A 231 2.07 24.43 25.33
C GLN A 231 2.65 24.80 26.71
N LYS A 232 2.10 24.23 27.79
CA LYS A 232 2.58 24.49 29.15
C LYS A 232 3.91 23.81 29.47
N ILE A 233 4.14 22.60 28.97
CA ILE A 233 5.40 21.89 29.21
C ILE A 233 6.52 22.29 28.24
N PHE A 234 6.19 22.87 27.07
CA PHE A 234 7.17 23.34 26.08
C PHE A 234 6.89 24.79 25.61
N PRO A 235 6.90 25.80 26.51
CA PRO A 235 6.52 27.17 26.17
C PRO A 235 7.48 27.81 25.15
N ASP A 236 8.79 27.61 25.30
CA ASP A 236 9.79 28.17 24.38
C ASP A 236 9.69 27.55 22.99
N GLU A 237 9.43 26.24 22.91
CA GLU A 237 9.27 25.55 21.63
C GLU A 237 7.97 25.90 20.92
N TRP A 238 6.94 26.30 21.67
CA TRP A 238 5.70 26.83 21.10
C TRP A 238 5.94 28.21 20.49
N THR A 239 6.66 29.10 21.19
CA THR A 239 7.06 30.41 20.65
C THR A 239 7.87 30.26 19.36
N ASN A 240 8.91 29.41 19.37
CA ASN A 240 9.73 29.13 18.19
C ASN A 240 8.90 28.54 17.03
N PHE A 241 7.88 27.74 17.34
CA PHE A 241 6.97 27.20 16.35
C PHE A 241 6.13 28.29 15.69
N LEU A 242 5.50 29.15 16.49
CA LEU A 242 4.71 30.29 16.02
C LEU A 242 5.53 31.22 15.13
N GLU A 243 6.77 31.54 15.53
CA GLU A 243 7.71 32.33 14.73
C GLU A 243 7.98 31.68 13.36
N ARG A 244 8.20 30.36 13.33
CA ARG A 244 8.50 29.62 12.10
C ARG A 244 7.33 29.58 11.12
N VAL A 245 6.11 29.46 11.62
CA VAL A 245 4.89 29.46 10.80
C VAL A 245 4.34 30.87 10.54
N LYS A 246 4.99 31.90 11.10
CA LYS A 246 4.64 33.33 10.96
C LYS A 246 3.23 33.66 11.48
N CYS A 247 2.83 33.02 12.57
CA CYS A 247 1.58 33.29 13.27
C CYS A 247 1.85 33.98 14.60
N ASN A 248 1.00 34.93 15.00
CA ASN A 248 1.13 35.66 16.26
C ASN A 248 0.37 35.01 17.41
N ASN A 249 -0.64 34.19 17.10
CA ASN A 249 -1.52 33.54 18.08
C ASN A 249 -2.01 32.18 17.56
N GLU A 250 -2.62 31.40 18.46
CA GLU A 250 -3.18 30.08 18.13
C GLU A 250 -4.38 30.16 17.17
N GLU A 251 -5.18 31.23 17.23
CA GLU A 251 -6.37 31.39 16.38
C GLU A 251 -5.99 31.49 14.89
N GLU A 252 -4.87 32.14 14.58
CA GLU A 252 -4.32 32.22 13.21
C GLU A 252 -3.95 30.84 12.65
N LEU A 253 -3.58 29.87 13.50
CA LEU A 253 -3.27 28.50 13.06
C LEU A 253 -4.49 27.75 12.52
N ARG A 254 -5.70 28.22 12.85
CA ARG A 254 -6.98 27.64 12.41
C ARG A 254 -7.50 28.26 11.12
N GLY A 255 -6.78 29.25 10.57
CA GLY A 255 -7.20 29.98 9.38
C GLY A 255 -6.91 29.26 8.06
N SER A 256 -6.16 28.17 8.07
CA SER A 256 -5.76 27.39 6.88
C SER A 256 -5.49 25.94 7.25
N ASP A 257 -5.94 25.00 6.41
CA ASP A 257 -5.70 23.56 6.54
C ASP A 257 -4.19 23.24 6.67
N GLU A 258 -3.32 24.01 5.99
CA GLU A 258 -1.87 23.82 6.06
C GLU A 258 -1.29 24.20 7.43
N LEU A 259 -1.79 25.28 8.04
CA LEU A 259 -1.36 25.72 9.37
C LEU A 259 -1.88 24.79 10.46
N GLU A 260 -3.10 24.29 10.28
CA GLU A 260 -3.70 23.30 11.14
C GLU A 260 -2.87 22.00 11.13
N GLU A 261 -2.48 21.53 9.95
CA GLU A 261 -1.60 20.36 9.82
C GLU A 261 -0.26 20.60 10.52
N GLN A 262 0.36 21.77 10.38
CA GLN A 262 1.61 22.11 11.08
C GLN A 262 1.45 22.08 12.61
N MET A 263 0.31 22.54 13.13
CA MET A 263 -0.01 22.48 14.56
C MET A 263 -0.18 21.03 15.03
N ARG A 264 -0.93 20.22 14.28
CA ARG A 264 -1.12 18.79 14.57
C ARG A 264 0.19 18.02 14.54
N LEU A 265 1.07 18.31 13.59
CA LEU A 265 2.42 17.76 13.53
C LEU A 265 3.26 18.18 14.73
N TRP A 266 3.26 19.47 15.09
CA TRP A 266 3.99 19.98 16.25
C TRP A 266 3.58 19.26 17.55
N ALA A 267 2.27 19.08 17.74
CA ALA A 267 1.71 18.41 18.90
C ALA A 267 2.03 16.91 18.89
N SER A 268 1.85 16.23 17.76
CA SER A 268 2.13 14.79 17.62
C SER A 268 3.61 14.48 17.83
N TYR A 269 4.52 15.33 17.34
CA TYR A 269 5.95 15.21 17.62
C TYR A 269 6.33 15.36 19.11
N ARG A 270 5.41 15.82 19.97
CA ARG A 270 5.65 16.05 21.40
C ARG A 270 4.79 15.19 22.32
N GLY A 271 3.62 14.77 21.86
CA GLY A 271 2.68 13.96 22.63
C GLY A 271 2.56 12.51 22.18
N GLN A 272 2.87 12.18 20.92
CA GLN A 272 2.70 10.81 20.39
C GLN A 272 4.02 10.06 20.28
N THR A 273 4.10 8.94 20.98
CA THR A 273 5.28 8.06 20.99
C THR A 273 5.57 7.47 19.62
N LEU A 274 4.53 7.08 18.87
CA LEU A 274 4.67 6.57 17.51
C LEU A 274 5.33 7.64 16.63
N THR A 275 4.67 8.77 16.40
CA THR A 275 5.17 9.88 15.55
C THR A 275 6.58 10.36 15.92
N LYS A 276 6.92 10.41 17.21
CA LYS A 276 8.29 10.72 17.68
C LYS A 276 9.31 9.70 17.17
N THR A 277 9.01 8.42 17.35
CA THR A 277 9.92 7.34 16.97
C THR A 277 10.09 7.29 15.46
N VAL A 278 8.98 7.43 14.72
CA VAL A 278 8.94 7.60 13.26
C VAL A 278 9.89 8.71 12.81
N ARG A 279 9.72 9.91 13.37
CA ARG A 279 10.50 11.08 13.00
C ARG A 279 11.98 10.88 13.28
N GLY A 280 12.32 10.25 14.41
CA GLY A 280 13.69 9.85 14.74
C GLY A 280 14.31 8.95 13.67
N MET A 281 13.60 7.90 13.25
CA MET A 281 14.04 6.99 12.19
C MET A 281 14.25 7.72 10.85
N MET A 282 13.35 8.62 10.48
CA MET A 282 13.49 9.43 9.26
C MET A 282 14.73 10.33 9.29
N TYR A 283 15.08 10.89 10.46
CA TYR A 283 16.32 11.66 10.60
C TYR A 283 17.56 10.79 10.49
N TYR A 284 17.55 9.57 11.05
CA TYR A 284 18.65 8.62 10.86
C TYR A 284 18.87 8.27 9.39
N ARG A 285 17.79 8.00 8.64
CA ARG A 285 17.88 7.79 7.19
C ARG A 285 18.55 8.97 6.48
N LYS A 286 18.06 10.20 6.72
CA LYS A 286 18.62 11.40 6.09
C LYS A 286 20.10 11.61 6.45
N ALA A 287 20.47 11.32 7.70
CA ALA A 287 21.86 11.39 8.13
C ALA A 287 22.74 10.36 7.41
N LEU A 288 22.25 9.13 7.24
CA LEU A 288 22.95 8.07 6.50
C LEU A 288 23.08 8.39 5.01
N GLU A 289 22.03 8.91 4.37
CA GLU A 289 22.06 9.36 2.97
C GLU A 289 23.09 10.49 2.78
N LEU A 290 23.10 11.48 3.69
CA LEU A 290 24.08 12.56 3.68
C LEU A 290 25.50 12.04 3.90
N GLN A 291 25.68 11.10 4.83
CA GLN A 291 26.99 10.50 5.10
C GLN A 291 27.50 9.73 3.89
N ALA A 292 26.68 8.88 3.29
CA ALA A 292 27.03 8.14 2.08
C ALA A 292 27.41 9.09 0.93
N PHE A 293 26.67 10.18 0.74
CA PHE A 293 27.01 11.21 -0.23
C PHE A 293 28.38 11.85 0.04
N LEU A 294 28.65 12.22 1.30
CA LEU A 294 29.92 12.84 1.69
C LEU A 294 31.10 11.88 1.59
N ASP A 295 30.88 10.58 1.81
CA ASP A 295 31.93 9.56 1.70
C ASP A 295 32.23 9.25 0.23
N MET A 296 31.23 9.15 -0.65
CA MET A 296 31.45 9.03 -2.11
C MET A 296 32.16 10.25 -2.71
N ALA A 297 31.89 11.46 -2.19
CA ALA A 297 32.53 12.68 -2.66
C ALA A 297 34.03 12.79 -2.28
N LYS A 298 34.53 11.95 -1.36
CA LYS A 298 35.95 11.93 -1.00
C LYS A 298 36.80 11.02 -1.90
N ASP A 299 36.17 10.05 -2.57
CA ASP A 299 36.87 9.07 -3.41
C ASP A 299 37.11 9.58 -4.86
N GLU A 300 36.52 10.71 -5.27
CA GLU A 300 36.76 11.35 -6.58
C GLU A 300 37.88 12.41 -6.56
N GLY A 301 38.62 12.51 -5.44
CA GLY A 301 39.61 13.56 -5.19
C GLY A 301 41.10 13.18 -5.26
N ASP A 302 41.45 11.92 -5.54
CA ASP A 302 42.83 11.42 -5.63
C ASP A 302 43.22 10.95 -7.04
#